data_AF-A0A1J5F954-F1
#
_entry.id   AF-A0A1J5F954-F1
#
_cell.length_a   1.000
_cell.length_b   1.000
_cell.length_c   1.000
_cell.angle_alpha   90.00
_cell.angle_beta   90.00
_cell.angle_gamma   90.00
#
_symmetry.space_group_name_H-M   'P 1'
#
loop_
_entity.id
_entity.type
_entity.pdbx_description
1 polymer ?
#
loop_
_entity_poly.entity_id
_entity_poly.type
_entity_poly.pdbx_seq_one_letter_code
_entity_poly.pdbx_strand_id
1 'polypeptide(L)' 'MYIYPNVRSEAVKIYCLSSSKYKTILEKLKLPNLKARHFVVAYRYLNEFNQIIEYSTDDGEPNGTY' A
#
# COMPACT_ATOMS: atom_id res chain seq x y z
N MET A 1 6.52 12.88 2.60
CA MET A 1 6.16 11.68 3.39
C MET A 1 5.23 12.15 4.48
N TYR A 2 3.93 11.91 4.35
CA TYR A 2 2.94 12.33 5.34
C TYR A 2 2.58 11.10 6.18
N ILE A 3 2.84 11.17 7.48
CA ILE A 3 2.49 10.12 8.44
C ILE A 3 1.23 10.60 9.15
N TYR A 4 0.10 9.94 8.91
CA TYR A 4 -1.13 10.26 9.63
C TYR A 4 -1.06 9.67 11.04
N PRO A 5 -1.46 10.43 12.08
CA PRO A 5 -1.45 9.92 13.44
C PRO A 5 -2.59 8.91 13.66
N ASN A 6 -2.28 7.93 14.52
CA ASN A 6 -3.06 6.76 14.92
C ASN A 6 -4.57 7.02 15.10
N VAL A 7 -5.38 6.18 14.46
CA VAL A 7 -6.81 6.06 14.76
C VAL A 7 -7.01 4.63 15.29
N ARG A 8 -7.17 4.50 16.61
CA ARG A 8 -7.23 3.24 17.40
C ARG A 8 -5.87 2.52 17.55
N SER A 9 -5.82 1.49 18.39
CA SER A 9 -4.61 0.74 18.84
C SER A 9 -3.80 0.05 17.72
N GLU A 10 -4.06 0.38 16.46
CA GLU A 10 -3.47 -0.20 15.26
C GLU A 10 -2.76 0.90 14.46
N ALA A 11 -1.46 0.72 14.26
CA ALA A 11 -0.63 1.70 13.54
C ALA A 11 -0.78 1.56 12.02
N VAL A 12 -1.53 2.46 11.40
CA VAL A 12 -1.66 2.55 9.94
C VAL A 12 -0.63 3.53 9.38
N LYS A 13 0.15 3.12 8.38
CA LYS A 13 1.13 3.97 7.68
C LYS A 13 0.81 4.02 6.18
N ILE A 14 0.55 5.22 5.67
CA ILE A 14 0.21 5.45 4.26
C ILE A 14 1.41 6.05 3.53
N TYR A 15 1.70 5.55 2.33
CA TYR A 15 2.77 6.04 1.48
C TYR A 15 2.23 6.38 0.09
N CYS A 16 2.39 7.63 -0.34
CA CYS A 16 2.10 8.06 -1.72
C CYS A 16 3.44 8.20 -2.47
N LEU A 17 3.61 7.44 -3.55
CA LEU A 17 4.89 7.27 -4.24
C LEU A 17 4.72 7.44 -5.75
N SER A 18 5.79 7.82 -6.44
CA SER A 18 5.83 7.77 -7.90
C SER A 18 5.86 6.33 -8.38
N SER A 19 5.14 6.03 -9.47
CA SER A 19 5.04 4.69 -10.07
C SER A 19 6.41 4.04 -10.32
N SER A 20 7.40 4.84 -10.74
CA SER A 20 8.77 4.39 -11.03
C SER A 20 9.52 3.81 -9.84
N LYS A 21 9.19 4.20 -8.61
CA LYS A 21 9.90 3.78 -7.38
C LYS A 21 9.04 2.93 -6.45
N TYR A 22 7.77 2.74 -6.78
CA TYR A 22 6.81 2.03 -5.97
C TYR A 22 7.29 0.62 -5.58
N LYS A 23 7.74 -0.19 -6.55
CA LYS A 23 8.13 -1.59 -6.31
C LYS A 23 9.29 -1.71 -5.32
N THR A 24 10.35 -0.93 -5.52
CA THR A 24 11.53 -0.91 -4.65
C THR A 24 11.18 -0.43 -3.24
N ILE A 25 10.31 0.57 -3.12
CA ILE A 25 9.91 1.09 -1.81
C ILE A 25 8.98 0.11 -1.11
N LEU A 26 8.07 -0.55 -1.82
CA LEU A 26 7.20 -1.58 -1.25
C LEU A 26 8.02 -2.72 -0.65
N GLU A 27 9.01 -3.25 -1.39
CA GLU A 27 9.91 -4.29 -0.89
C GLU A 27 10.70 -3.81 0.35
N LYS A 28 11.22 -2.57 0.31
CA LYS A 28 11.90 -1.95 1.45
C LYS A 28 10.99 -1.72 2.65
N LEU A 29 9.68 -1.55 2.46
CA LEU A 29 8.70 -1.37 3.54
C LEU A 29 8.20 -2.70 4.11
N LYS A 30 8.16 -3.77 3.31
CA LYS A 30 7.76 -5.11 3.78
C LYS A 30 8.76 -5.68 4.79
N LEU A 31 10.07 -5.56 4.52
CA LEU A 31 11.13 -6.08 5.38
C LEU A 31 11.08 -5.58 6.84
N PRO A 32 11.02 -4.27 7.13
CA PRO A 32 10.96 -3.78 8.50
C PRO A 32 9.59 -3.96 9.16
N ASN A 33 8.52 -4.15 8.38
CA ASN A 33 7.15 -4.28 8.90
C ASN A 33 6.63 -5.73 8.83
N LEU A 34 7.50 -6.74 8.98
CA LEU A 34 7.11 -8.16 9.03
C LEU A 34 6.03 -8.50 10.07
N LYS A 35 5.82 -7.65 11.09
CA LYS A 35 4.77 -7.80 12.11
C LYS A 35 3.42 -7.20 11.71
N ALA A 36 3.34 -6.51 10.57
CA ALA A 36 2.07 -6.01 10.05
C ALA A 36 1.20 -7.20 9.62
N ARG A 37 -0.07 -7.21 10.04
CA ARG A 37 -1.01 -8.28 9.71
C ARG A 37 -1.52 -8.20 8.27
N HIS A 38 -1.62 -6.99 7.74
CA HIS A 38 -2.14 -6.72 6.41
C HIS A 38 -1.27 -5.68 5.71
N PHE A 39 -0.97 -5.93 4.43
CA PHE A 39 -0.33 -4.99 3.52
C PHE A 39 -1.30 -4.58 2.43
N VAL A 40 -2.12 -3.58 2.72
CA VAL A 40 -3.01 -2.96 1.73
C VAL A 40 -2.20 -2.14 0.75
N VAL A 41 -2.38 -2.39 -0.54
CA VAL A 41 -1.67 -1.65 -1.59
C VAL A 41 -2.58 -1.36 -2.77
N ALA A 42 -2.56 -0.12 -3.25
CA ALA A 42 -3.22 0.30 -4.48
C ALA A 42 -2.27 1.13 -5.34
N TYR A 43 -2.23 0.89 -6.65
CA TYR A 43 -1.47 1.70 -7.59
C TYR A 43 -2.11 1.71 -8.99
N ARG A 44 -1.82 2.79 -9.72
CA ARG A 44 -2.21 2.99 -11.11
C ARG A 44 -0.99 3.48 -11.91
N TYR A 45 -0.80 2.97 -13.13
CA TYR A 45 0.21 3.46 -14.05
C TYR A 45 -0.26 3.38 -15.51
N LEU A 46 0.39 4.15 -16.38
CA LEU A 46 0.17 4.10 -17.82
C LEU A 46 1.20 3.14 -18.43
N ASN A 47 0.76 2.12 -19.17
CA ASN A 47 1.67 1.20 -19.86
C ASN A 47 2.12 1.74 -21.23
N GLU A 48 2.97 0.98 -21.93
CA GLU A 48 3.52 1.32 -23.24
C GLU A 48 2.46 1.44 -24.35
N PHE A 49 1.25 0.90 -24.12
CA PHE A 49 0.11 0.96 -25.03
C PHE A 49 -0.87 2.09 -24.68
N ASN A 50 -0.45 3.05 -23.84
CA ASN A 50 -1.31 4.11 -23.30
C ASN A 50 -2.56 3.60 -22.58
N GLN A 51 -2.49 2.40 -21.99
CA GLN A 51 -3.57 1.85 -21.19
C GLN A 51 -3.32 2.13 -19.73
N ILE A 52 -4.40 2.43 -19.02
CA ILE A 52 -4.38 2.59 -17.58
C ILE A 52 -4.42 1.19 -16.97
N ILE A 53 -3.36 0.81 -16.27
CA ILE A 53 -3.29 -0.42 -15.48
C ILE A 53 -3.49 -0.06 -14.02
N GLU A 54 -4.41 -0.76 -13.38
CA GLU A 54 -4.79 -0.58 -11.97
C GLU A 54 -4.64 -1.88 -11.21
N TYR A 55 -4.17 -1.78 -9.97
CA TYR A 55 -4.06 -2.90 -9.06
C TYR A 55 -4.38 -2.43 -7.65
N SER A 56 -5.23 -3.17 -6.95
CA SER A 56 -5.50 -3.01 -5.53
C SER A 56 -5.54 -4.38 -4.85
N THR A 57 -4.98 -4.48 -3.65
CA THR A 57 -5.06 -5.67 -2.81
C THR A 57 -5.22 -5.25 -1.36
N ASP A 58 -6.19 -5.87 -0.68
CA ASP A 58 -6.47 -5.64 0.73
C ASP A 58 -5.80 -6.68 1.63
N ASP A 59 -4.96 -7.57 1.09
CA ASP A 59 -4.20 -8.60 1.83
C ASP A 59 -5.04 -9.37 2.87
N GLY A 60 -6.27 -9.72 2.48
CA GLY A 60 -7.22 -10.45 3.32
C GLY A 60 -7.76 -9.67 4.52
N GLU A 61 -7.65 -8.33 4.53
CA GLU A 61 -8.32 -7.50 5.52
C GLU A 61 -9.83 -7.84 5.51
N PRO A 62 -10.42 -8.25 6.65
CA PRO A 62 -11.80 -8.68 6.67
C PRO A 62 -12.71 -7.51 6.28
N ASN A 63 -13.45 -7.69 5.18
CA ASN A 63 -14.46 -6.75 4.72
C ASN A 63 -15.52 -6.55 5.80
N GLY A 64 -15.48 -5.40 6.48
CA GLY A 64 -16.51 -4.96 7.42
C GLY A 64 -16.79 -5.98 8.53
N THR A 65 -16.07 -5.89 9.64
CA THR A 65 -16.65 -6.42 10.89
C THR A 65 -17.78 -5.46 11.28
N TYR A 66 -19.00 -5.82 10.88
CA TYR A 66 -20.25 -5.21 11.35
C TYR A 66 -20.44 -5.46 12.85
#